data_AF-A0A0M2U4A1-F1
#
_entry.id   AF-A0A0M2U4A1-F1
#
_cell.length_a   1.000
_cell.length_b   1.000
_cell.length_c   1.000
_cell.angle_alpha   90.00
_cell.angle_beta   90.00
_cell.angle_gamma   90.00
#
_symmetry.space_group_name_H-M   'P 1'
#
loop_
_entity.id
_entity.type
_entity.pdbx_description
1 polymer ?
#
loop_
_entity_poly.entity_id
_entity_poly.type
_entity_poly.pdbx_seq_one_letter_code
_entity_poly.pdbx_strand_id
1 'polypeptide(L)' 'MDDTVIYTKTGCPYCQRLMHDYRRQGIPYREINLSHDPAALRMVKETYGADKVPVEVKPDGSVTVGYQGLYG' A
#
# COMPACT_ATOMS: atom_id res chain seq x y z
N MET A 1 -6.34 -5.65 -13.76
CA MET A 1 -6.02 -4.62 -12.74
C MET A 1 -4.86 -3.85 -13.29
N ASP A 2 -5.12 -2.67 -13.82
CA ASP A 2 -4.14 -1.91 -14.58
C ASP A 2 -3.43 -0.87 -13.71
N ASP A 3 -3.98 -0.60 -12.52
CA ASP A 3 -3.43 0.34 -11.54
C ASP A 3 -2.81 -0.35 -10.33
N THR A 4 -1.75 0.25 -9.79
CA THR A 4 -1.17 -0.15 -8.50
C THR A 4 -2.18 0.05 -7.37
N VAL A 5 -2.27 -0.92 -6.47
CA VAL A 5 -3.06 -0.80 -5.24
C VAL A 5 -2.11 -0.49 -4.08
N ILE A 6 -2.42 0.56 -3.32
CA ILE A 6 -1.66 0.96 -2.13
C ILE A 6 -2.56 0.78 -0.91
N TYR A 7 -2.17 -0.12 -0.01
CA TYR A 7 -2.84 -0.30 1.27
C TYR A 7 -2.25 0.63 2.32
N THR A 8 -3.11 1.37 3.01
CA THR A 8 -2.74 2.44 3.94
C THR A 8 -3.43 2.28 5.29
N LYS A 9 -3.04 3.12 6.26
CA LYS A 9 -3.77 3.33 7.51
C LYS A 9 -3.91 4.83 7.76
N THR A 10 -4.99 5.22 8.42
CA THR A 10 -5.21 6.61 8.85
C THR A 10 -4.07 7.09 9.75
N GLY A 11 -3.51 8.26 9.45
CA GLY A 11 -2.40 8.86 10.20
C GLY A 11 -1.01 8.29 9.89
N CYS A 12 -0.86 7.39 8.91
CA CYS A 12 0.43 6.83 8.49
C CYS A 12 1.24 7.85 7.64
N PRO A 13 2.33 8.44 8.14
CA PRO A 13 3.09 9.45 7.40
C PRO A 13 3.80 8.87 6.18
N TYR A 14 4.25 7.62 6.24
CA TYR A 14 4.89 6.94 5.11
C TYR A 14 3.91 6.65 3.97
N CYS A 15 2.67 6.30 4.30
CA CYS A 15 1.60 6.11 3.33
C CYS A 15 1.31 7.42 2.59
N GLN A 16 1.24 8.54 3.32
CA GLN A 16 1.09 9.87 2.73
C GLN A 16 2.26 10.23 1.82
N ARG A 17 3.50 9.93 2.24
CA ARG A 17 4.71 10.19 1.44
C ARG A 17 4.70 9.40 0.13
N LEU A 18 4.40 8.11 0.20
CA LEU A 18 4.28 7.24 -0.96
C LEU A 18 3.22 7.72 -1.95
N MET A 19 2.00 7.98 -1.46
CA MET A 19 0.90 8.49 -2.27
C MET A 19 1.23 9.85 -2.90
N HIS A 20 1.96 10.70 -2.19
CA HIS A 20 2.45 11.97 -2.73
C HIS A 20 3.45 11.73 -3.87
N ASP A 21 4.35 10.76 -3.75
CA ASP A 21 5.32 10.47 -4.80
C ASP A 21 4.67 9.92 -6.06
N TYR A 22 3.64 9.08 -5.92
CA TYR A 22 2.82 8.62 -7.05
C TYR A 22 2.12 9.79 -7.74
N ARG A 23 1.49 10.69 -6.96
CA ARG A 23 0.84 11.90 -7.50
C ARG A 23 1.85 12.80 -8.23
N ARG A 24 3.05 13.00 -7.69
CA ARG A 24 4.12 13.79 -8.33
C ARG A 24 4.58 13.20 -9.65
N GLN A 25 4.64 11.87 -9.73
CA GLN A 25 5.07 11.15 -10.93
C GLN A 25 3.95 10.95 -11.95
N GLY A 26 2.70 11.33 -11.61
CA GLY A 26 1.54 11.08 -12.47
C GLY A 26 1.18 9.60 -12.61
N ILE A 27 1.62 8.77 -11.65
CA ILE A 27 1.34 7.33 -11.65
C ILE A 27 -0.02 7.11 -11.00
N PRO A 28 -0.99 6.52 -11.72
CA PRO A 28 -2.29 6.22 -11.13
C PRO A 28 -2.17 5.09 -10.11
N TYR A 29 -2.97 5.19 -9.05
CA TYR A 29 -3.06 4.17 -8.02
C TYR A 29 -4.44 4.20 -7.37
N ARG A 30 -4.81 3.07 -6.77
CA ARG A 30 -5.98 2.93 -5.92
C ARG A 30 -5.54 2.79 -4.46
N GLU A 31 -6.10 3.63 -3.60
CA GLU A 31 -5.90 3.53 -2.15
C GLU A 31 -6.93 2.58 -1.53
N ILE A 32 -6.48 1.69 -0.63
CA ILE A 32 -7.36 0.95 0.30
C ILE A 32 -6.91 1.26 1.73
N ASN A 33 -7.75 1.93 2.50
CA ASN A 33 -7.45 2.27 3.90
C ASN A 33 -7.90 1.14 4.85
N LEU A 34 -6.92 0.44 5.40
CA LEU A 34 -7.11 -0.71 6.31
C LEU A 34 -7.65 -0.31 7.70
N SER A 35 -7.58 0.97 8.08
CA SER A 35 -8.16 1.46 9.34
C SER A 35 -9.69 1.37 9.37
N HIS A 36 -10.31 1.31 8.19
CA HIS A 36 -11.77 1.27 8.05
C HIS A 36 -12.26 -0.04 7.42
N ASP A 37 -11.35 -0.93 7.05
CA ASP A 37 -11.66 -2.20 6.39
C ASP A 37 -10.89 -3.37 7.05
N PRO A 38 -11.45 -3.97 8.12
CA PRO A 38 -10.82 -5.10 8.79
C PRO A 38 -10.78 -6.37 7.93
N ALA A 39 -11.65 -6.49 6.91
CA ALA A 39 -11.61 -7.61 5.98
C ALA A 39 -10.41 -7.49 5.03
N ALA A 40 -10.19 -6.29 4.47
CA ALA A 40 -8.99 -6.00 3.69
C ALA A 40 -7.71 -6.18 4.52
N LEU A 41 -7.71 -5.78 5.79
CA LEU A 41 -6.56 -5.98 6.68
C LEU A 41 -6.24 -7.48 6.83
N ARG A 42 -7.26 -8.33 7.00
CA ARG A 42 -7.06 -9.77 7.11
C ARG A 42 -6.54 -10.35 5.80
N MET A 43 -7.14 -9.98 4.67
CA MET A 43 -6.70 -10.42 3.34
C MET A 43 -5.24 -10.01 3.06
N VAL A 44 -4.83 -8.78 3.38
CA VAL A 44 -3.45 -8.31 3.19
C VAL A 44 -2.46 -9.16 4.00
N LYS A 45 -2.81 -9.50 5.24
CA LYS A 45 -1.99 -10.39 6.08
C LYS A 45 -1.90 -11.80 5.51
N GLU A 46 -3.02 -12.38 5.10
CA GLU A 46 -3.10 -13.76 4.60
C GLU A 46 -2.44 -13.91 3.22
N THR A 47 -2.60 -12.90 2.35
CA THR A 47 -2.18 -12.96 0.94
C THR A 47 -0.75 -12.47 0.76
N TYR A 48 -0.35 -11.41 1.47
CA TYR A 48 0.94 -10.76 1.28
C TYR A 48 1.88 -10.93 2.47
N GLY A 49 1.46 -11.60 3.55
CA GLY A 49 2.26 -11.78 4.77
C GLY A 49 2.57 -10.46 5.48
N ALA A 50 1.85 -9.38 5.19
CA ALA A 50 2.18 -8.04 5.64
C ALA A 50 1.32 -7.60 6.85
N ASP A 51 1.96 -7.26 7.97
CA ASP A 51 1.32 -6.67 9.15
C ASP A 51 1.46 -5.14 9.22
N LYS A 52 2.32 -4.57 8.38
CA LYS A 52 2.68 -3.13 8.32
C LYS A 52 2.22 -2.48 7.02
N VAL A 53 2.18 -1.16 7.02
CA VAL A 53 1.83 -0.31 5.87
C VAL A 53 2.93 0.74 5.64
N PRO A 54 3.08 1.29 4.42
CA PRO A 54 2.29 1.00 3.22
C PRO A 54 2.57 -0.40 2.63
N VAL A 55 1.60 -0.96 1.90
CA VAL A 55 1.81 -2.13 1.04
C VAL A 55 1.42 -1.76 -0.38
N GLU A 56 2.34 -1.93 -1.32
CA GLU A 56 2.13 -1.67 -2.75
C GLU A 56 1.96 -3.00 -3.48
N VAL A 57 0.91 -3.12 -4.28
CA VAL A 57 0.68 -4.27 -5.16
C VAL A 57 0.56 -3.74 -6.58
N LYS A 58 1.55 -4.05 -7.41
CA LYS A 58 1.64 -3.58 -8.79
C LYS A 58 0.85 -4.50 -9.74
N PRO A 59 0.46 -4.02 -10.93
CA PRO A 59 -0.24 -4.81 -11.94
C PRO A 59 0.47 -6.10 -12.36
N ASP A 60 1.80 -6.11 -12.30
CA ASP A 60 2.65 -7.27 -12.60
C ASP A 60 2.68 -8.33 -11.48
N GLY A 61 1.94 -8.10 -10.38
CA GLY A 61 1.91 -8.97 -9.21
C GLY A 61 3.02 -8.71 -8.19
N SER A 62 3.93 -7.77 -8.45
CA SER A 62 4.98 -7.40 -7.50
C SER A 62 4.38 -6.77 -6.26
N VAL A 63 4.83 -7.23 -5.09
CA VAL A 63 4.42 -6.72 -3.79
C VAL A 63 5.60 -6.06 -3.10
N THR A 64 5.42 -4.84 -2.59
CA THR A 64 6.41 -4.13 -1.77
C THR A 64 5.78 -3.75 -0.44
N VAL A 65 6.44 -4.12 0.66
CA VAL A 65 5.99 -3.80 2.02
C VAL A 65 6.91 -2.74 2.60
N GLY A 66 6.32 -1.66 3.10
CA GLY A 66 7.03 -0.48 3.59
C GLY A 66 7.32 0.57 2.53
N TYR A 67 7.97 1.64 2.96
CA TYR A 67 8.38 2.74 2.09
C TYR A 67 9.91 2.81 2.08
N GLN A 68 10.52 2.78 0.89
CA GLN A 68 11.98 2.93 0.69
C GLN A 68 12.87 2.05 1.59
N GLY A 69 12.50 0.79 1.81
CA GLY A 69 13.35 -0.17 2.55
C GLY A 69 13.32 -0.04 4.08
N LEU A 70 12.36 0.71 4.66
CA LEU A 70 12.24 0.92 6.11
C LEU A 70 11.91 -0.34 6.95
N TYR A 71 11.78 -1.51 6.33
CA TYR A 71 11.56 -2.78 7.04
C TYR A 71 12.48 -3.90 6.53
N GLY A 72 13.69 -3.53 6.09
CA GLY A 72 14.76 -4.51 5.84
C GLY A 72 15.09 -5.34 7.06
#